data_AF-A0A4Q3YKE8-F1
#
_entry.id   AF-A0A4Q3YKE8-F1
#
_cell.length_a   1.000
_cell.length_b   1.000
_cell.length_c   1.000
_cell.angle_alpha   90.00
_cell.angle_beta   90.00
_cell.angle_gamma   90.00
#
_symmetry.space_group_name_H-M   'P 1'
#
loop_
_entity.id
_entity.type
_entity.pdbx_description
1 polymer ?
#
loop_
_entity_poly.entity_id
_entity_poly.type
_entity_poly.pdbx_seq_one_letter_code
_entity_poly.pdbx_strand_id
1 'polypeptide(L)'
;SRMLGELPGYLALAEELEAAQAPLPVIFGHNDLLPANILDDGERLWLIDFEYAGFNTAMFDLAGAASNAGMSPDEAREFLTAYFGHAPGPEIEKSFAAMQCASLLREAMWSMVSEIHLSAPGADYETYTGENLDRLAAALDHYRSTDWKPVT
;
A
#
# COMPACT_ATOMS: atom_id res chain seq x y z
N SER A 1 -10.79 6.98 19.04
CA SER A 1 -10.08 7.85 18.09
C SER A 1 -10.96 9.04 17.73
N ARG A 2 -10.38 10.23 17.49
CA ARG A 2 -11.09 11.38 16.89
C ARG A 2 -11.70 11.07 15.52
N MET A 3 -11.21 10.02 14.86
CA MET A 3 -11.66 9.53 13.55
C MET A 3 -12.80 8.50 13.62
N LEU A 4 -13.42 8.28 14.79
CA LEU A 4 -14.45 7.24 14.96
C LEU A 4 -15.63 7.41 13.97
N GLY A 5 -16.00 8.64 13.63
CA GLY A 5 -17.07 8.95 12.69
C GLY A 5 -16.80 8.51 11.25
N GLU A 6 -15.53 8.34 10.88
CA GLU A 6 -15.10 7.98 9.52
C GLU A 6 -15.08 6.46 9.28
N LEU A 7 -15.12 5.64 10.35
CA LEU A 7 -15.00 4.18 10.25
C LEU A 7 -15.98 3.53 9.27
N PRO A 8 -17.28 3.90 9.23
CA PRO A 8 -18.20 3.32 8.24
C PRO A 8 -17.75 3.56 6.80
N GLY A 9 -17.17 4.74 6.52
CA GLY A 9 -16.63 5.07 5.20
C GLY A 9 -15.38 4.26 4.86
N TYR A 10 -14.49 4.06 5.83
CA TYR A 10 -13.29 3.23 5.64
C TYR A 10 -13.60 1.75 5.44
N LEU A 11 -14.63 1.22 6.09
CA LEU A 11 -15.08 -0.15 5.87
C LEU A 11 -15.65 -0.34 4.46
N ALA A 12 -16.52 0.58 4.02
CA ALA A 12 -17.06 0.55 2.65
C ALA A 12 -15.94 0.71 1.60
N LEU A 13 -14.93 1.55 1.89
CA LEU A 13 -13.77 1.68 1.04
C LEU A 13 -12.94 0.39 0.99
N ALA A 14 -12.72 -0.28 2.12
CA ALA A 14 -11.99 -1.55 2.14
C ALA A 14 -12.68 -2.61 1.26
N GLU A 15 -14.01 -2.72 1.33
CA GLU A 15 -14.80 -3.61 0.47
C GLU A 15 -14.65 -3.27 -1.03
N GLU A 16 -14.65 -1.98 -1.39
CA GLU A 16 -14.42 -1.50 -2.76
C GLU A 16 -13.04 -1.92 -3.28
N LEU A 17 -11.99 -1.72 -2.47
CA LEU A 17 -10.60 -2.00 -2.84
C LEU A 17 -10.30 -3.50 -2.90
N GLU A 18 -10.92 -4.30 -2.03
CA GLU A 18 -10.86 -5.76 -2.05
C GLU A 18 -11.53 -6.31 -3.33
N ALA A 19 -12.71 -5.80 -3.68
CA ALA A 19 -13.42 -6.21 -4.89
C ALA A 19 -12.67 -5.87 -6.20
N ALA A 20 -11.71 -4.94 -6.15
CA ALA A 20 -10.87 -4.56 -7.29
C ALA A 20 -9.65 -5.48 -7.51
N GLN A 21 -9.37 -6.40 -6.58
CA GLN A 21 -8.20 -7.26 -6.66
C GLN A 21 -8.35 -8.34 -7.73
N ALA A 22 -7.36 -8.42 -8.61
CA ALA A 22 -7.15 -9.55 -9.49
C ALA A 22 -6.77 -10.78 -8.66
N PRO A 23 -7.23 -11.98 -9.06
CA PRO A 23 -6.90 -13.21 -8.35
C PRO A 23 -5.39 -13.49 -8.49
N LEU A 24 -4.68 -13.41 -7.37
CA LEU A 24 -3.28 -13.76 -7.25
C LEU A 24 -3.12 -14.91 -6.24
N PRO A 25 -2.07 -15.73 -6.37
CA PRO A 25 -1.80 -16.77 -5.38
C PRO A 25 -1.55 -16.14 -4.01
N VAL A 26 -2.04 -16.82 -2.98
CA VAL A 26 -1.65 -16.51 -1.60
C VAL A 26 -0.20 -16.97 -1.42
N ILE A 27 0.64 -16.06 -0.97
CA ILE A 27 2.06 -16.27 -0.68
C ILE A 27 2.37 -15.82 0.74
N PHE A 28 3.57 -16.13 1.22
CA PHE A 28 4.09 -15.56 2.45
C PHE A 28 4.77 -14.22 2.13
N GLY A 29 4.10 -13.12 2.48
CA GLY A 29 4.57 -11.75 2.27
C GLY A 29 5.21 -11.16 3.52
N HIS A 30 5.95 -10.08 3.34
CA HIS A 30 6.58 -9.31 4.41
C HIS A 30 5.56 -8.42 5.14
N ASN A 31 4.57 -7.91 4.42
CA ASN A 31 3.51 -6.99 4.84
C ASN A 31 3.98 -5.66 5.46
N ASP A 32 5.26 -5.31 5.31
CA ASP A 32 5.84 -4.06 5.81
C ASP A 32 7.10 -3.66 5.01
N LEU A 33 7.01 -3.73 3.68
CA LEU A 33 8.11 -3.34 2.80
C LEU A 33 8.20 -1.82 2.69
N LEU A 34 9.01 -1.24 3.56
CA LEU A 34 9.46 0.15 3.50
C LEU A 34 10.97 0.19 3.23
N PRO A 35 11.51 1.28 2.63
CA PRO A 35 12.93 1.33 2.25
C PRO A 35 13.91 1.02 3.38
N ALA A 36 13.59 1.38 4.63
CA ALA A 36 14.44 1.09 5.78
C ALA A 36 14.51 -0.42 6.15
N ASN A 37 13.58 -1.24 5.66
CA ASN A 37 13.57 -2.71 5.85
C ASN A 37 14.30 -3.45 4.72
N ILE A 38 14.96 -2.72 3.81
CA ILE A 38 15.72 -3.27 2.68
C ILE A 38 17.19 -2.86 2.83
N LEU A 39 18.08 -3.86 2.89
CA LEU A 39 19.53 -3.64 2.95
C LEU A 39 20.16 -4.05 1.61
N ASP A 40 20.96 -3.17 1.02
CA ASP A 40 21.75 -3.46 -0.17
C ASP A 40 23.21 -3.74 0.23
N ASP A 41 23.71 -4.95 -0.06
CA ASP A 41 25.11 -5.33 0.19
C ASP A 41 26.02 -5.13 -1.04
N GLY A 42 25.47 -4.63 -2.16
CA GLY A 42 26.14 -4.44 -3.44
C GLY A 42 26.05 -5.66 -4.38
N GLU A 43 25.60 -6.82 -3.90
CA GLU A 43 25.38 -8.03 -4.70
C GLU A 43 23.89 -8.43 -4.73
N ARG A 44 23.16 -8.20 -3.63
CA ARG A 44 21.73 -8.49 -3.49
C ARG A 44 21.07 -7.59 -2.45
N LEU A 45 19.75 -7.59 -2.51
CA LEU A 45 18.91 -7.00 -1.48
C LEU A 45 18.58 -8.04 -0.40
N TRP A 46 18.64 -7.60 0.86
CA TRP A 46 18.20 -8.34 2.03
C TRP A 46 16.98 -7.66 2.63
N LEU A 47 16.03 -8.47 3.10
CA LEU A 47 14.87 -7.99 3.84
C LEU A 47 15.10 -8.25 5.33
N ILE A 48 14.67 -7.30 6.17
CA ILE A 48 14.72 -7.40 7.64
C ILE A 48 13.37 -6.99 8.22
N ASP A 49 13.15 -7.28 9.51
CA ASP A 49 11.95 -6.87 10.26
C ASP A 49 10.63 -7.55 9.82
N PHE A 50 10.59 -8.87 9.97
CA PHE A 50 9.46 -9.72 9.58
C PHE A 50 8.32 -9.79 10.62
N GLU A 51 8.17 -8.80 11.51
CA GLU A 51 7.17 -8.90 12.58
C GLU A 51 5.71 -8.90 12.08
N TYR A 52 5.47 -8.27 10.92
CA TYR A 52 4.17 -8.26 10.24
C TYR A 52 4.01 -9.36 9.17
N ALA A 53 5.04 -10.19 8.97
CA ALA A 53 5.05 -11.18 7.89
C ALA A 53 3.93 -12.21 8.03
N GLY A 54 3.33 -12.60 6.92
CA GLY A 54 2.15 -13.45 6.93
C GLY A 54 1.60 -13.75 5.54
N PHE A 55 0.53 -14.55 5.51
CA PHE A 55 -0.10 -14.94 4.25
C PHE A 55 -0.95 -13.80 3.68
N ASN A 56 -0.65 -13.41 2.45
CA ASN A 56 -1.40 -12.42 1.66
C ASN A 56 -1.17 -12.67 0.16
N THR A 57 -1.69 -11.83 -0.72
CA THR A 57 -1.22 -11.78 -2.11
C THR A 57 0.03 -10.91 -2.22
N ALA A 58 0.85 -11.16 -3.25
CA ALA A 58 2.02 -10.35 -3.54
C ALA A 58 1.69 -8.86 -3.75
N MET A 59 0.45 -8.55 -4.15
CA MET A 59 0.04 -7.20 -4.45
C MET A 59 0.17 -6.27 -3.24
N PHE A 60 -0.05 -6.77 -2.02
CA PHE A 60 0.09 -5.99 -0.80
C PHE A 60 1.53 -5.49 -0.61
N ASP A 61 2.51 -6.39 -0.73
CA ASP A 61 3.94 -6.06 -0.65
C ASP A 61 4.38 -5.13 -1.79
N LEU A 62 3.93 -5.39 -3.02
CA LEU A 62 4.30 -4.58 -4.20
C LEU A 62 3.76 -3.15 -4.10
N ALA A 63 2.49 -2.99 -3.77
CA ALA A 63 1.85 -1.69 -3.64
C ALA A 63 2.39 -0.92 -2.42
N GLY A 64 2.62 -1.61 -1.31
CA GLY A 64 3.25 -1.06 -0.11
C GLY A 64 4.64 -0.54 -0.40
N ALA A 65 5.51 -1.35 -1.01
CA ALA A 65 6.87 -0.95 -1.38
C ALA A 65 6.90 0.28 -2.28
N ALA A 66 6.06 0.30 -3.33
CA ALA A 66 5.99 1.43 -4.24
C ALA A 66 5.50 2.72 -3.55
N SER A 67 4.47 2.62 -2.71
CA SER A 67 3.94 3.76 -1.95
C SER A 67 4.96 4.29 -0.93
N ASN A 68 5.61 3.41 -0.18
CA ASN A 68 6.59 3.77 0.84
C ASN A 68 7.90 4.32 0.25
N ALA A 69 8.29 3.87 -0.94
CA ALA A 69 9.45 4.40 -1.66
C ALA A 69 9.13 5.69 -2.45
N GLY A 70 7.85 6.09 -2.54
CA GLY A 70 7.45 7.28 -3.29
C GLY A 70 7.67 7.14 -4.80
N MET A 71 7.51 5.92 -5.34
CA MET A 71 7.70 5.65 -6.77
C MET A 71 6.69 6.45 -7.62
N SER A 72 7.18 6.99 -8.73
CA SER A 72 6.34 7.51 -9.80
C SER A 72 5.57 6.38 -10.50
N PRO A 73 4.51 6.69 -11.28
CA PRO A 73 3.76 5.69 -12.02
C PRO A 73 4.64 4.84 -12.97
N ASP A 74 5.64 5.45 -13.59
CA ASP A 74 6.56 4.74 -14.49
C ASP A 74 7.49 3.80 -13.72
N GLU A 75 8.06 4.25 -12.59
CA GLU A 75 8.89 3.41 -11.71
C GLU A 75 8.09 2.24 -11.13
N ALA A 76 6.85 2.49 -10.71
CA ALA A 76 5.95 1.44 -10.23
C ALA A 76 5.64 0.41 -11.33
N ARG A 77 5.42 0.87 -12.57
CA ARG A 77 5.22 -0.02 -13.72
C ARG A 77 6.47 -0.85 -14.03
N GLU A 78 7.65 -0.26 -13.97
CA GLU A 78 8.92 -0.97 -14.13
C GLU A 78 9.12 -2.01 -13.03
N PHE A 79 8.81 -1.66 -11.78
CA PHE A 79 8.88 -2.56 -10.63
C PHE A 79 7.94 -3.76 -10.78
N LEU A 80 6.69 -3.53 -11.17
CA LEU A 80 5.73 -4.61 -11.47
C LEU A 80 6.21 -5.48 -12.63
N THR A 81 6.77 -4.87 -13.69
CA THR A 81 7.31 -5.60 -14.83
C THR A 81 8.47 -6.51 -14.42
N ALA A 82 9.36 -6.02 -13.55
CA ALA A 82 10.46 -6.80 -13.01
C ALA A 82 9.96 -7.97 -12.15
N TYR A 83 8.91 -7.76 -11.33
CA TYR A 83 8.32 -8.81 -10.50
C TYR A 83 7.62 -9.90 -11.33
N PHE A 84 6.77 -9.52 -12.29
CA PHE A 84 5.98 -10.47 -13.09
C PHE A 84 6.74 -11.05 -14.30
N GLY A 85 7.88 -10.45 -14.68
CA GLY A 85 8.65 -10.84 -15.87
C GLY A 85 8.02 -10.41 -17.20
N HIS A 86 6.91 -9.68 -17.16
CA HIS A 86 6.25 -9.08 -18.32
C HIS A 86 5.51 -7.80 -17.89
N ALA A 87 5.21 -6.93 -18.85
CA ALA A 87 4.43 -5.73 -18.57
C ALA A 87 3.08 -6.10 -17.93
N PRO A 88 2.65 -5.42 -16.85
CA PRO A 88 1.35 -5.69 -16.26
C PRO A 88 0.24 -5.31 -17.24
N GLY A 89 -0.85 -6.08 -17.20
CA GLY A 89 -2.09 -5.74 -17.90
C GLY A 89 -2.97 -4.81 -17.05
N PRO A 90 -4.06 -4.27 -17.64
CA PRO A 90 -4.94 -3.30 -16.98
C PRO A 90 -5.57 -3.82 -15.67
N GLU A 91 -5.86 -5.12 -15.58
CA GLU A 91 -6.42 -5.71 -14.35
C GLU A 91 -5.42 -5.70 -13.19
N ILE A 92 -4.15 -5.99 -13.48
CA ILE A 92 -3.05 -5.96 -12.50
C ILE A 92 -2.75 -4.52 -12.08
N GLU A 93 -2.74 -3.59 -13.03
CA GLU A 93 -2.55 -2.16 -12.76
C GLU A 93 -3.67 -1.59 -11.87
N LYS A 94 -4.93 -1.93 -12.17
CA LYS A 94 -6.07 -1.56 -11.34
C LYS A 94 -5.95 -2.13 -9.92
N SER A 95 -5.58 -3.41 -9.81
CA SER A 95 -5.40 -4.09 -8.53
C SER A 95 -4.32 -3.43 -7.70
N PHE A 96 -3.21 -3.04 -8.34
CA PHE A 96 -2.10 -2.34 -7.73
C PHE A 96 -2.52 -0.96 -7.21
N ALA A 97 -3.19 -0.15 -8.03
CA ALA A 97 -3.68 1.16 -7.62
C ALA A 97 -4.68 1.06 -6.45
N ALA A 98 -5.58 0.07 -6.48
CA ALA A 98 -6.50 -0.20 -5.37
C ALA A 98 -5.74 -0.63 -4.10
N MET A 99 -4.71 -1.48 -4.24
CA MET A 99 -3.92 -1.94 -3.10
C MET A 99 -3.03 -0.82 -2.51
N GLN A 100 -2.58 0.14 -3.32
CA GLN A 100 -1.90 1.34 -2.80
C GLN A 100 -2.84 2.13 -1.87
N CYS A 101 -4.11 2.29 -2.26
CA CYS A 101 -5.12 2.90 -1.41
C CYS A 101 -5.32 2.09 -0.12
N ALA A 102 -5.40 0.76 -0.21
CA ALA A 102 -5.58 -0.11 0.97
C ALA A 102 -4.38 -0.03 1.93
N SER A 103 -3.15 0.02 1.40
CA SER A 103 -1.93 0.17 2.18
C SER A 103 -1.91 1.51 2.93
N LEU A 104 -2.26 2.62 2.25
CA LEU A 104 -2.33 3.95 2.88
C LEU A 104 -3.43 4.04 3.93
N LEU A 105 -4.58 3.41 3.68
CA LEU A 105 -5.66 3.32 4.67
C LEU A 105 -5.22 2.53 5.91
N ARG A 106 -4.55 1.39 5.72
CA ARG A 106 -3.99 0.61 6.83
C ARG A 106 -3.03 1.47 7.67
N GLU A 107 -2.14 2.21 7.01
CA GLU A 107 -1.15 3.05 7.69
C GLU A 107 -1.81 4.19 8.49
N ALA A 108 -2.79 4.87 7.88
CA ALA A 108 -3.59 5.88 8.57
C ALA A 108 -4.29 5.27 9.79
N MET A 109 -4.90 4.09 9.66
CA MET A 109 -5.58 3.40 10.77
C MET A 109 -4.61 2.94 11.87
N TRP A 110 -3.40 2.48 11.51
CA TRP A 110 -2.34 2.18 12.48
C TRP A 110 -2.01 3.44 13.29
N SER A 111 -1.80 4.57 12.63
CA SER A 111 -1.53 5.85 13.28
C SER A 111 -2.68 6.31 14.18
N MET A 112 -3.94 6.15 13.76
CA MET A 112 -5.13 6.48 14.57
C MET A 112 -5.23 5.67 15.88
N VAL A 113 -4.73 4.43 15.89
CA VAL A 113 -4.63 3.60 17.10
C VAL A 113 -3.44 4.04 17.93
N SER A 114 -2.31 4.35 17.30
CA SER A 114 -1.11 4.89 17.93
C SER A 114 -1.37 6.21 18.66
N GLU A 115 -2.21 7.11 18.11
CA GLU A 115 -2.68 8.35 18.77
C GLU A 115 -3.27 8.10 20.17
N ILE A 116 -3.87 6.93 20.39
CA ILE A 116 -4.54 6.58 21.66
C ILE A 116 -3.58 5.87 22.62
N HIS A 117 -2.69 5.03 22.09
CA HIS A 117 -1.98 4.02 22.89
C HIS A 117 -0.48 4.25 22.99
N LEU A 118 0.12 5.00 22.08
CA LEU A 118 1.56 5.23 22.03
C LEU A 118 1.90 6.65 22.47
N SER A 119 3.03 6.78 23.16
CA SER A 119 3.62 8.06 23.52
C SER A 119 5.13 7.93 23.37
N ALA A 120 5.59 8.10 22.13
CA ALA A 120 7.01 8.08 21.79
C ALA A 120 7.54 9.53 21.70
N PRO A 121 8.68 9.86 22.32
CA PRO A 121 9.26 11.19 22.23
C PRO A 121 9.51 11.61 20.79
N GLY A 122 8.96 12.76 20.38
CA GLY A 122 9.12 13.31 19.04
C GLY A 122 8.18 12.73 17.97
N ALA A 123 7.34 11.74 18.32
CA ALA A 123 6.31 11.25 17.41
C ALA A 123 5.07 12.16 17.45
N ASP A 124 4.62 12.60 16.28
CA ASP A 124 3.35 13.30 16.08
C ASP A 124 2.41 12.42 15.26
N TYR A 125 1.69 11.54 15.94
CA TYR A 125 0.77 10.61 15.30
C TYR A 125 -0.45 11.33 14.69
N GLU A 126 -0.84 12.49 15.20
CA GLU A 126 -1.97 13.24 14.65
C GLU A 126 -1.62 13.81 13.27
N THR A 127 -0.45 14.45 13.15
CA THR A 127 0.09 14.91 11.87
C THR A 127 0.33 13.72 10.93
N TYR A 128 0.94 12.64 11.41
CA TYR A 128 1.21 11.45 10.60
C TYR A 128 -0.08 10.78 10.05
N THR A 129 -1.15 10.75 10.85
CA THR A 129 -2.48 10.32 10.38
C THR A 129 -2.96 11.23 9.25
N GLY A 130 -2.85 12.56 9.41
CA GLY A 130 -3.25 13.53 8.39
C GLY A 130 -2.51 13.34 7.07
N GLU A 131 -1.18 13.21 7.12
CA GLU A 131 -0.34 13.01 5.93
C GLU A 131 -0.71 11.73 5.16
N ASN A 132 -0.97 10.63 5.88
CA ASN A 132 -1.39 9.38 5.23
C ASN A 132 -2.80 9.48 4.63
N LEU A 133 -3.72 10.24 5.24
CA LEU A 133 -5.05 10.49 4.68
C LEU A 133 -5.00 11.38 3.43
N ASP A 134 -4.13 12.39 3.40
CA ASP A 134 -3.92 13.22 2.21
C ASP A 134 -3.35 12.40 1.04
N ARG A 135 -2.37 11.53 1.34
CA ARG A 135 -1.83 10.57 0.36
C ARG A 135 -2.89 9.58 -0.12
N LEU A 136 -3.73 9.08 0.79
CA LEU A 136 -4.86 8.21 0.45
C LEU A 136 -5.84 8.92 -0.48
N ALA A 137 -6.17 10.18 -0.21
CA ALA A 137 -7.07 10.96 -1.06
C ALA A 137 -6.53 11.12 -2.48
N ALA A 138 -5.23 11.43 -2.62
CA ALA A 138 -4.57 11.51 -3.93
C ALA A 138 -4.54 10.16 -4.67
N ALA A 139 -4.23 9.07 -3.96
CA ALA A 139 -4.25 7.73 -4.53
C ALA A 139 -5.66 7.30 -4.98
N LEU A 140 -6.69 7.64 -4.20
CA LEU A 140 -8.09 7.38 -4.55
C LEU A 140 -8.55 8.17 -5.76
N ASP A 141 -8.13 9.43 -5.88
CA ASP A 141 -8.44 10.24 -7.06
C ASP A 141 -7.84 9.61 -8.32
N HIS A 142 -6.57 9.18 -8.26
CA HIS A 142 -5.95 8.43 -9.36
C HIS A 142 -6.69 7.12 -9.66
N TYR A 143 -6.98 6.32 -8.63
CA TYR A 143 -7.68 5.04 -8.76
C TYR A 143 -9.06 5.18 -9.43
N ARG A 144 -9.83 6.21 -9.05
CA ARG A 144 -11.20 6.41 -9.53
C ARG A 144 -11.29 7.18 -10.85
N SER A 145 -10.30 8.02 -11.17
CA SER A 145 -10.27 8.81 -12.41
C SER A 145 -9.67 8.06 -13.60
N THR A 146 -8.90 7.00 -13.36
CA THR A 146 -8.26 6.21 -14.41
C THR A 146 -9.25 5.24 -15.08
N ASP A 147 -9.25 5.20 -16.42
CA ASP A 147 -10.02 4.21 -17.20
C ASP A 147 -9.21 2.91 -17.37
N TRP A 148 -9.43 1.95 -16.48
CA TRP A 148 -8.71 0.68 -16.42
C TRP A 148 -9.08 -0.34 -17.52
N LYS A 149 -9.45 0.13 -18.71
CA LYS A 149 -9.85 -0.77 -19.81
C LYS A 149 -8.63 -1.36 -20.51
N PRO A 150 -8.74 -2.60 -21.04
CA PRO A 150 -7.75 -3.12 -21.98
C PRO A 150 -7.62 -2.21 -23.19
N VAL A 151 -6.38 -1.93 -23.58
CA VAL A 151 -6.10 -1.29 -24.87
C VAL A 151 -6.50 -2.27 -25.96
N THR A 152 -7.53 -1.93 -26.73
CA THR A 152 -8.03 -2.69 -27.89
C THR A 152 -7.16 -2.50 -29.11
#